data_AF-A0A540VQB4-F1
#
_entry.id   AF-A0A540VQB4-F1
#
_cell.length_a   1.000
_cell.length_b   1.000
_cell.length_c   1.000
_cell.angle_alpha   90.00
_cell.angle_beta   90.00
_cell.angle_gamma   90.00
#
_symmetry.space_group_name_H-M   'P 1'
#
loop_
_entity.id
_entity.type
_entity.pdbx_description
1 polymer ?
#
loop_
_entity_poly.entity_id
_entity_poly.type
_entity_poly.pdbx_seq_one_letter_code
_entity_poly.pdbx_strand_id
1 'polypeptide(L)' 'MLDGVDILNHPESARERIGYLPQDFGLYPQLSAVELLDHLAVLKGIGPAAHRRERVHEMLALTNLTEAAYRALGT' A
#
# COMPACT_ATOMS: atom_id res chain seq x y z
N MET A 1 -16.34 -11.29 13.31
CA MET A 1 -16.76 -9.91 12.97
C MET A 1 -15.55 -9.00 13.09
N LEU A 2 -15.22 -8.22 12.05
CA LEU A 2 -14.24 -7.13 12.12
C LEU A 2 -15.03 -5.83 11.97
N ASP A 3 -14.98 -4.92 12.95
CA ASP A 3 -15.78 -3.68 13.00
C ASP A 3 -17.24 -3.85 12.55
N GLY A 4 -17.95 -4.82 13.13
CA GLY A 4 -19.37 -5.06 12.84
C GLY A 4 -19.67 -5.72 11.48
N VAL A 5 -18.67 -6.11 10.69
CA VAL A 5 -18.85 -6.84 9.43
C VAL A 5 -18.48 -8.31 9.61
N ASP A 6 -19.37 -9.19 9.14
CA ASP A 6 -19.13 -10.62 9.11
C ASP A 6 -18.16 -10.97 7.97
N ILE A 7 -16.89 -11.10 8.33
CA ILE A 7 -15.75 -11.40 7.46
C ILE A 7 -15.92 -12.74 6.72
N LEU A 8 -16.69 -13.68 7.28
CA LEU A 8 -16.90 -15.01 6.71
C LEU A 8 -17.94 -14.97 5.58
N ASN A 9 -18.94 -14.11 5.70
CA ASN A 9 -20.02 -13.97 4.72
C ASN A 9 -19.76 -12.85 3.69
N HIS A 10 -18.98 -11.83 4.04
CA HIS A 10 -18.65 -10.69 3.18
C HIS A 10 -17.14 -10.35 3.19
N PRO A 11 -16.29 -11.24 2.66
CA PRO A 11 -14.84 -11.06 2.67
C PRO A 11 -14.38 -9.84 1.87
N GLU A 12 -15.11 -9.42 0.82
CA GLU A 12 -14.77 -8.23 0.03
C GLU A 12 -14.96 -6.93 0.83
N SER A 13 -16.06 -6.81 1.56
CA SER A 13 -16.36 -5.64 2.41
C SER A 13 -15.35 -5.47 3.54
N ALA A 14 -14.78 -6.58 4.02
CA ALA A 14 -13.65 -6.54 4.94
C ALA A 14 -12.38 -6.07 4.21
N ARG A 15 -12.04 -6.64 3.05
CA ARG A 15 -10.84 -6.27 2.26
C ARG A 15 -10.76 -4.80 1.86
N GLU A 16 -11.90 -4.12 1.66
CA GLU A 16 -11.90 -2.68 1.41
C GLU A 16 -11.48 -1.85 2.62
N ARG A 17 -11.71 -2.38 3.84
CA ARG A 17 -11.47 -1.67 5.11
C ARG A 17 -10.10 -1.99 5.71
N ILE A 18 -9.54 -3.16 5.42
CA ILE A 18 -8.21 -3.58 5.89
C ILE A 18 -7.17 -3.51 4.77
N GLY A 19 -6.04 -2.87 5.06
CA GLY A 19 -4.88 -2.93 4.17
C GLY A 19 -4.27 -4.33 4.16
N TYR A 20 -4.06 -4.89 2.97
CA TYR A 20 -3.27 -6.12 2.81
C TYR A 20 -1.78 -5.77 2.80
N LEU A 21 -1.03 -6.41 3.69
CA LEU A 21 0.42 -6.38 3.70
C LEU A 21 0.91 -7.81 3.40
N PRO A 22 1.57 -8.06 2.26
CA PRO A 22 2.06 -9.40 1.96
C PRO A 22 3.04 -9.86 3.04
N GLN A 23 2.88 -11.11 3.51
CA GLN A 23 3.76 -11.70 4.52
C GLN A 23 5.21 -11.85 4.05
N ASP A 24 5.43 -11.96 2.74
CA ASP A 24 6.75 -12.12 2.15
C ASP A 24 7.17 -10.83 1.43
N PHE A 25 7.95 -10.01 2.14
CA PHE A 25 8.57 -8.80 1.58
C PHE A 25 9.78 -9.13 0.67
N GLY A 26 10.19 -10.40 0.60
CA GLY A 26 11.39 -10.85 -0.10
C GLY A 26 11.37 -10.66 -1.63
N LEU A 27 10.23 -10.29 -2.21
CA LEU A 27 10.06 -10.06 -3.65
C LEU A 27 10.37 -8.63 -4.12
N TYR A 28 10.59 -7.69 -3.20
CA TYR A 28 10.82 -6.28 -3.55
C TYR A 28 12.18 -5.67 -3.11
N PRO A 29 13.31 -6.41 -3.08
CA PRO A 29 14.57 -5.88 -2.56
C PRO A 29 15.13 -4.72 -3.38
N GLN A 30 14.71 -4.57 -4.64
CA GLN A 30 15.15 -3.51 -5.55
C GLN A 30 14.15 -2.37 -5.70
N LEU A 31 12.95 -2.47 -5.10
CA LEU A 31 11.96 -1.41 -5.21
C LEU A 31 12.25 -0.30 -4.19
N SER A 32 12.07 0.94 -4.65
CA SER A 32 11.96 2.11 -3.80
C SER A 32 10.62 2.13 -3.06
N ALA A 33 10.52 2.93 -1.99
CA ALA A 33 9.27 3.10 -1.25
C ALA A 33 8.14 3.62 -2.15
N VAL A 34 8.44 4.46 -3.14
CA VAL A 34 7.47 4.95 -4.14
C VAL A 34 6.93 3.80 -5.00
N GLU A 35 7.80 2.93 -5.49
CA GLU A 35 7.41 1.81 -6.35
C GLU A 35 6.60 0.76 -5.59
N LEU A 36 6.98 0.48 -4.34
CA LEU A 36 6.22 -0.41 -3.48
C LEU A 36 4.80 0.16 -3.22
N LEU A 37 4.70 1.44 -2.86
CA LEU A 37 3.43 2.07 -2.55
C LEU A 37 2.53 2.21 -3.80
N ASP A 38 3.09 2.48 -4.97
CA ASP A 38 2.31 2.47 -6.23
C ASP A 38 1.84 1.05 -6.57
N HIS A 39 2.67 0.03 -6.37
CA HIS A 39 2.28 -1.36 -6.60
C HIS A 39 1.15 -1.80 -5.65
N LEU A 40 1.25 -1.47 -4.36
CA LEU A 40 0.18 -1.70 -3.38
C LEU A 40 -1.11 -0.94 -3.74
N ALA A 41 -0.99 0.28 -4.26
CA ALA A 41 -2.12 1.08 -4.70
C ALA A 41 -2.81 0.48 -5.94
N VAL A 42 -2.05 -0.10 -6.88
CA VAL A 42 -2.60 -0.87 -8.01
C VAL A 42 -3.32 -2.13 -7.54
N LEU A 43 -2.72 -2.90 -6.61
CA LEU A 43 -3.35 -4.09 -6.06
C LEU A 43 -4.64 -3.79 -5.27
N LYS A 44 -4.70 -2.63 -4.63
CA LYS A 44 -5.92 -2.10 -3.99
C LYS A 44 -6.96 -1.56 -4.97
N GLY A 45 -6.66 -1.48 -6.27
CA GLY A 45 -7.55 -0.87 -7.26
C GLY A 45 -7.72 0.64 -7.07
N ILE A 46 -6.77 1.32 -6.42
CA ILE A 46 -6.78 2.78 -6.32
C ILE A 46 -6.66 3.35 -7.73
N GLY A 47 -7.49 4.36 -8.03
CA GLY A 47 -7.82 4.83 -9.38
C GLY A 47 -6.66 5.31 -10.28
N PRO A 48 -6.84 6.36 -11.11
CA PRO A 48 -5.87 6.70 -12.15
C PRO A 48 -4.47 7.01 -11.59
N ALA A 49 -3.43 6.71 -12.37
CA ALA A 49 -2.03 6.77 -11.94
C ALA A 49 -1.61 8.13 -11.34
N ALA A 50 -2.19 9.24 -11.81
CA ALA A 50 -1.98 10.56 -11.25
C ALA A 50 -2.44 10.67 -9.79
N HIS A 51 -3.64 10.17 -9.47
CA HIS A 51 -4.17 10.14 -8.11
C HIS A 51 -3.35 9.22 -7.19
N ARG A 52 -2.87 8.08 -7.72
CA ARG A 52 -1.99 7.20 -6.94
C ARG A 52 -0.69 7.89 -6.56
N ARG A 53 -0.02 8.56 -7.50
CA ARG A 53 1.21 9.31 -7.21
C ARG A 53 1.03 10.36 -6.14
N GLU A 54 -0.03 11.17 -6.21
CA GLU A 54 -0.35 12.14 -5.15
C GLU A 54 -0.52 11.47 -3.79
N ARG A 55 -1.30 10.39 -3.73
CA ARG A 55 -1.53 9.61 -2.51
C ARG A 55 -0.23 9.03 -1.93
N VAL A 56 0.66 8.53 -2.80
CA VAL A 56 1.97 7.98 -2.41
C VAL A 56 2.85 9.07 -1.81
N HIS A 57 2.93 10.24 -2.43
CA HIS A 57 3.69 11.37 -1.90
C HIS A 57 3.13 11.89 -0.57
N GLU A 58 1.81 11.98 -0.43
CA GLU A 58 1.14 12.34 0.82
C GLU A 58 1.48 11.36 1.95
N MET A 59 1.42 10.05 1.68
CA MET A 59 1.76 9.02 2.66
C MET A 59 3.23 9.04 3.08
N LEU A 60 4.14 9.30 2.14
CA LEU A 60 5.57 9.48 2.44
C LEU A 60 5.82 10.73 3.29
N ALA A 61 5.08 11.81 3.05
CA ALA A 61 5.16 13.02 3.86
C ALA A 61 4.64 12.78 5.29
N LEU A 62 3.49 12.10 5.42
CA LEU A 62 2.90 11.75 6.73
C LEU A 62 3.79 10.82 7.56
N THR A 63 4.54 9.95 6.90
CA THR A 63 5.46 9.00 7.55
C THR A 63 6.87 9.56 7.70
N ASN A 64 7.12 10.81 7.29
CA ASN A 64 8.44 11.45 7.28
C ASN A 64 9.50 10.65 6.50
N LEU A 65 9.08 9.94 5.46
CA LEU A 65 9.92 9.10 4.58
C LEU A 65 10.20 9.77 3.23
N THR A 66 9.79 11.03 3.00
CA THR A 66 9.97 11.73 1.73
C THR A 66 11.42 11.74 1.22
N GLU A 67 12.41 11.90 2.11
CA GLU A 67 13.83 11.88 1.73
C GLU A 67 14.35 10.48 1.38
N ALA A 68 13.78 9.44 2.01
CA ALA A 68 14.12 8.04 1.77
C ALA A 68 13.24 7.41 0.66
N ALA A 69 12.33 8.17 0.07
CA ALA A 69 11.31 7.70 -0.86
C ALA A 69 11.88 6.91 -2.06
N TYR A 70 13.05 7.33 -2.54
CA TYR A 70 13.74 6.73 -3.69
C TYR A 70 14.91 5.80 -3.30
N ARG A 71 15.15 5.59 -2.00
CA ARG A 71 16.15 4.62 -1.55
C ARG A 71 15.54 3.22 -1.68
N ALA A 72 16.34 2.28 -2.18
CA ALA A 72 15.94 0.87 -2.25
C ALA A 72 15.68 0.34 -0.83
N LEU A 73 14.62 -0.45 -0.68
CA LEU A 73 14.21 -1.01 0.62
C LEU A 73 15.21 -2.07 1.12
N GLY A 74 16.02 -2.67 0.25
CA GLY A 74 17.08 -3.62 0.61
C GLY A 74 18.44 -2.94 0.81
N THR A 75 18.72 -2.46 2.03
CA THR A 75 20.10 -2.25 2.53
C THR A 75 20.20 -2.71 3.97
#